data_AF-A0A2H0R640-F1
#
_entry.id   AF-A0A2H0R640-F1
#
_cell.length_a   1.000
_cell.length_b   1.000
_cell.length_c   1.000
_cell.angle_alpha   90.00
_cell.angle_beta   90.00
_cell.angle_gamma   90.00
#
_symmetry.space_group_name_H-M   'P 1'
#
loop_
_entity.id
_entity.type
_entity.pdbx_description
1 polymer ?
#
loop_
_entity_poly.entity_id
_entity_poly.type
_entity_poly.pdbx_seq_one_letter_code
_entity_poly.pdbx_strand_id
1 'polypeptide(L)'
;MSIEKLNTKKPDSQKETADIFFDLDSKIFQFSSEHSDINSFFPEYELKTIRNFLKTLSPDLQSSARRVLISDFKKKLKQTRINSAKAQFEMEAFIRNNPGKPDKEIEDELEKIIFLNDLDTQYFDFKKAIEKLLENRKNILRTINAYKSEFGEKWEINLFRNLFGNFPKGKIRIQVLPTSVYIEMLNIEDFIFAAASKGDPESLNYYKKRAKFFNGVFLSRTFEKVPDLDFKIILRNGSKTNFKDSEQTKMHEEEHSIFYNLYDLKLSENLKEPTTEHRVRTFLNLQGEINHDAFINAIDKFLTPEISYWNIFAKSEILSYLKGGTTINNILLFLVNKESSYTYFEITEKETTQKILKMWSMLTKNGVRIKNKNLSTNDILTLIHKRYLKKWDEYKKGIRKALFAVAKISKKYQKSSVDRMKMIRILSQEPLGEWHRLEKIMS
;
A
#
# COMPACT_ATOMS: atom_id res chain seq x y z
N MET A 1 28.76 86.86 9.80
CA MET A 1 27.62 85.92 9.79
C MET A 1 28.17 84.53 9.54
N SER A 2 28.10 83.68 10.55
CA SER A 2 28.78 82.40 10.65
C SER A 2 28.04 81.31 9.87
N ILE A 3 28.78 80.52 9.11
CA ILE A 3 28.31 79.29 8.45
C ILE A 3 28.52 78.15 9.44
N GLU A 4 27.45 77.70 10.10
CA GLU A 4 27.46 76.52 10.95
C GLU A 4 27.22 75.25 10.11
N LYS A 5 28.17 74.31 10.23
CA LYS A 5 28.12 72.96 9.67
C LYS A 5 27.09 72.13 10.44
N LEU A 6 26.03 71.70 9.75
CA LEU A 6 25.19 70.58 10.21
C LEU A 6 25.87 69.26 9.88
N ASN A 7 26.46 68.66 10.90
CA ASN A 7 26.99 67.31 10.89
C ASN A 7 25.95 66.41 11.59
N THR A 8 25.09 65.73 10.84
CA THR A 8 24.15 64.74 11.38
C THR A 8 24.67 63.34 11.14
N LYS A 9 25.08 62.70 12.25
CA LYS A 9 25.37 61.27 12.37
C LYS A 9 24.22 60.43 11.78
N LYS A 10 24.55 59.49 10.90
CA LYS A 10 23.70 58.31 10.61
C LYS A 10 23.75 57.35 11.81
N PRO A 11 22.61 56.89 12.36
CA PRO A 11 22.60 55.81 13.33
C PRO A 11 22.43 54.44 12.67
N ASP A 12 23.33 53.52 13.03
CA ASP A 12 23.10 52.14 13.52
C ASP A 12 22.15 51.13 12.83
N SER A 13 21.77 51.29 11.56
CA SER A 13 20.94 50.25 10.89
C SER A 13 21.67 48.92 10.59
N GLN A 14 23.01 48.88 10.71
CA GLN A 14 23.83 47.69 10.43
C GLN A 14 24.13 46.84 11.67
N LYS A 15 24.03 47.42 12.88
CA LYS A 15 24.22 46.67 14.14
C LYS A 15 22.98 45.86 14.50
N GLU A 16 21.78 46.45 14.37
CA GLU A 16 20.52 45.73 14.63
C GLU A 16 20.33 44.52 13.71
N THR A 17 20.70 44.63 12.42
CA THR A 17 20.61 43.48 11.51
C THR A 17 21.60 42.37 11.88
N ALA A 18 22.84 42.70 12.24
CA ALA A 18 23.83 41.71 12.66
C ALA A 18 23.44 40.98 13.96
N ASP A 19 22.92 41.71 14.95
CA ASP A 19 22.46 41.13 16.22
C ASP A 19 21.21 40.24 16.03
N ILE A 20 20.29 40.61 15.13
CA ILE A 20 19.12 39.79 14.76
C ILE A 20 19.53 38.49 14.05
N PHE A 21 20.55 38.53 13.17
CA PHE A 21 21.06 37.33 12.50
C PHE A 21 21.80 36.39 13.47
N PHE A 22 22.59 36.94 14.40
CA PHE A 22 23.29 36.15 15.43
C PHE A 22 22.30 35.48 16.41
N ASP A 23 21.23 36.18 16.79
CA ASP A 23 20.16 35.64 17.63
C ASP A 23 19.34 34.55 16.91
N LEU A 24 19.05 34.71 15.62
CA LEU A 24 18.38 33.68 14.81
C LEU A 24 19.19 32.39 14.73
N ASP A 25 20.50 32.48 14.45
CA ASP A 25 21.38 31.32 14.38
C ASP A 25 21.46 30.61 15.74
N SER A 26 21.48 31.35 16.85
CA SER A 26 21.47 30.76 18.19
C SER A 26 20.16 30.01 18.52
N LYS A 27 18.99 30.58 18.16
CA LYS A 27 17.67 29.98 18.42
C LYS A 27 17.41 28.76 17.53
N ILE A 28 17.81 28.83 16.26
CA ILE A 28 17.74 27.67 15.35
C ILE A 28 18.71 26.58 15.82
N PHE A 29 19.93 26.94 16.23
CA PHE A 29 20.91 25.98 16.73
C PHE A 29 20.41 25.29 18.00
N GLN A 30 19.87 26.05 18.95
CA GLN A 30 19.27 25.49 20.17
C GLN A 30 18.14 24.52 19.83
N PHE A 31 17.21 24.91 18.96
CA PHE A 31 16.14 24.03 18.49
C PHE A 31 16.70 22.76 17.85
N SER A 32 17.66 22.88 16.94
CA SER A 32 18.27 21.74 16.26
C SER A 32 19.02 20.81 17.22
N SER A 33 19.64 21.37 18.27
CA SER A 33 20.35 20.60 19.31
C SER A 33 19.38 19.86 20.21
N GLU A 34 18.28 20.50 20.66
CA GLU A 34 17.25 19.86 21.49
C GLU A 34 16.54 18.72 20.75
N HIS A 35 16.51 18.80 19.42
CA HIS A 35 15.87 17.83 18.56
C HIS A 35 16.87 16.92 17.82
N SER A 36 18.18 16.94 18.13
CA SER A 36 19.18 16.25 17.31
C SER A 36 19.07 14.73 17.34
N ASP A 37 18.50 14.17 18.40
CA ASP A 37 18.43 12.72 18.60
C ASP A 37 17.39 12.04 17.70
N ILE A 38 17.88 11.17 16.81
CA ILE A 38 17.05 10.40 15.89
C ILE A 38 16.19 9.35 16.63
N ASN A 39 16.62 8.88 17.80
CA ASN A 39 15.92 7.88 18.61
C ASN A 39 14.69 8.45 19.31
N SER A 40 14.50 9.76 19.25
CA SER A 40 13.32 10.49 19.74
C SER A 40 12.46 11.09 18.61
N PHE A 41 12.80 10.80 17.34
CA PHE A 41 12.17 11.43 16.18
C PHE A 41 10.78 10.86 15.88
N PHE A 42 9.75 11.68 16.13
CA PHE A 42 8.37 11.43 15.72
C PHE A 42 7.97 12.43 14.62
N PRO A 43 7.83 12.03 13.35
CA PRO A 43 7.66 12.95 12.22
C PRO A 43 6.53 13.96 12.38
N GLU A 44 5.36 13.52 12.84
CA GLU A 44 4.17 14.36 13.01
C GLU A 44 4.35 15.38 14.12
N TYR A 45 4.96 14.95 15.23
CA TYR A 45 5.28 15.82 16.37
C TYR A 45 6.35 16.83 15.98
N GLU A 46 7.44 16.40 15.36
CA GLU A 46 8.53 17.27 14.92
C GLU A 46 8.02 18.35 13.95
N LEU A 47 7.20 17.99 12.94
CA LEU A 47 6.62 18.97 12.03
C LEU A 47 5.73 19.99 12.75
N LYS A 48 4.96 19.53 13.74
CA LYS A 48 4.12 20.41 14.56
C LYS A 48 4.99 21.36 15.38
N THR A 49 6.07 20.86 15.97
CA THR A 49 7.02 21.63 16.78
C THR A 49 7.78 22.65 15.93
N ILE A 50 8.27 22.27 14.75
CA ILE A 50 8.85 23.20 13.76
C ILE A 50 7.84 24.29 13.38
N ARG A 51 6.59 23.93 13.07
CA ARG A 51 5.56 24.92 12.70
C ARG A 51 5.26 25.90 13.83
N ASN A 52 5.24 25.43 15.07
CA ASN A 52 4.99 26.26 16.24
C ASN A 52 6.19 27.19 16.49
N PHE A 53 7.42 26.67 16.44
CA PHE A 53 8.64 27.47 16.54
C PHE A 53 8.68 28.58 15.48
N LEU A 54 8.39 28.27 14.22
CA LEU A 54 8.37 29.27 13.15
C LEU A 54 7.38 30.41 13.40
N LYS A 55 6.25 30.16 14.08
CA LYS A 55 5.28 31.23 14.42
C LYS A 55 5.81 32.20 15.47
N THR A 56 6.81 31.80 16.25
CA THR A 56 7.44 32.67 17.26
C THR A 56 8.50 33.60 16.66
N LEU A 57 8.93 33.34 15.43
CA LEU A 57 9.92 34.15 14.72
C LEU A 57 9.24 35.30 13.95
N SER A 58 9.96 36.42 13.81
CA SER A 58 9.53 37.53 12.96
C SER A 58 9.40 37.09 11.49
N PRO A 59 8.46 37.68 10.69
CA PRO A 59 8.18 37.26 9.33
C PRO A 59 9.43 37.14 8.42
N ASP A 60 10.37 38.06 8.58
CA ASP A 60 11.60 38.13 7.78
C ASP A 60 12.54 36.93 8.03
N LEU A 61 12.47 36.33 9.23
CA LEU A 61 13.31 35.19 9.65
C LEU A 61 12.63 33.83 9.43
N GLN A 62 11.30 33.81 9.25
CA GLN A 62 10.56 32.55 9.07
C GLN A 62 11.01 31.76 7.84
N SER A 63 11.37 32.45 6.75
CA SER A 63 11.73 31.80 5.48
C SER A 63 13.10 31.11 5.54
N SER A 64 14.10 31.73 6.16
CA SER A 64 15.42 31.14 6.38
C SER A 64 15.35 29.99 7.38
N ALA A 65 14.72 30.21 8.55
CA ALA A 65 14.55 29.18 9.57
C ALA A 65 13.79 27.96 9.04
N ARG A 66 12.71 28.18 8.27
CA ARG A 66 11.96 27.09 7.65
C ARG A 66 12.83 26.26 6.72
N ARG A 67 13.70 26.89 5.93
CA ARG A 67 14.57 26.15 5.00
C ARG A 67 15.53 25.22 5.75
N VAL A 68 16.15 25.69 6.82
CA VAL A 68 17.09 24.91 7.64
C VAL A 68 16.36 23.77 8.35
N LEU A 69 15.32 24.09 9.13
CA LEU A 69 14.59 23.11 9.95
C LEU A 69 13.89 22.05 9.12
N ILE A 70 13.30 22.43 7.97
CA ILE A 70 12.69 21.44 7.05
C ILE A 70 13.76 20.59 6.34
N SER A 71 14.94 21.14 6.07
CA SER A 71 16.04 20.35 5.54
C SER A 71 16.49 19.29 6.54
N ASP A 72 16.67 19.66 7.81
CA ASP A 72 17.09 18.72 8.85
C ASP A 72 15.98 17.71 9.18
N PHE A 73 14.73 18.13 9.21
CA PHE A 73 13.57 17.23 9.27
C PHE A 73 13.61 16.17 8.18
N LYS A 74 13.88 16.56 6.92
CA LYS A 74 13.96 15.62 5.80
C LYS A 74 15.13 14.64 5.94
N LYS A 75 16.28 15.08 6.47
CA LYS A 75 17.42 14.20 6.75
C LYS A 75 17.05 13.15 7.79
N LYS A 76 16.44 13.56 8.91
CA LYS A 76 15.96 12.64 9.95
C LYS A 76 14.93 11.67 9.39
N LEU A 77 13.92 12.17 8.68
CA LEU A 77 12.89 11.35 8.03
C LEU A 77 13.51 10.32 7.07
N LYS A 78 14.47 10.73 6.24
CA LYS A 78 15.21 9.83 5.36
C LYS A 78 15.93 8.74 6.14
N GLN A 79 16.65 9.10 7.21
CA GLN A 79 17.39 8.14 8.04
C GLN A 79 16.45 7.14 8.71
N THR A 80 15.36 7.62 9.33
CA THR A 80 14.34 6.74 9.92
C THR A 80 13.76 5.78 8.89
N ARG A 81 13.42 6.24 7.68
CA ARG A 81 12.90 5.36 6.60
C ARG A 81 13.91 4.28 6.19
N ILE A 82 15.20 4.62 6.12
CA ILE A 82 16.27 3.66 5.83
C ILE A 82 16.41 2.63 6.95
N ASN A 83 16.40 3.10 8.21
CA ASN A 83 16.47 2.25 9.39
C ASN A 83 15.29 1.27 9.47
N SER A 84 14.05 1.77 9.29
CA SER A 84 12.84 0.93 9.26
C SER A 84 12.92 -0.11 8.14
N ALA A 85 13.39 0.27 6.95
CA ALA A 85 13.52 -0.66 5.83
C ALA A 85 14.61 -1.72 6.05
N LYS A 86 15.71 -1.36 6.72
CA LYS A 86 16.77 -2.28 7.11
C LYS A 86 16.27 -3.27 8.16
N ALA A 87 15.61 -2.78 9.21
CA ALA A 87 14.99 -3.64 10.23
C ALA A 87 14.00 -4.62 9.60
N GLN A 88 13.06 -4.15 8.78
CA GLN A 88 12.09 -5.03 8.10
C GLN A 88 12.76 -6.10 7.23
N PHE A 89 13.84 -5.77 6.53
CA PHE A 89 14.61 -6.74 5.76
C PHE A 89 15.28 -7.79 6.65
N GLU A 90 15.94 -7.35 7.74
CA GLU A 90 16.61 -8.24 8.71
C GLU A 90 15.61 -9.17 9.39
N MET A 91 14.45 -8.65 9.78
CA MET A 91 13.33 -9.42 10.34
C MET A 91 12.84 -10.49 9.35
N GLU A 92 12.53 -10.12 8.10
CA GLU A 92 12.07 -11.07 7.07
C GLU A 92 13.12 -12.16 6.82
N ALA A 93 14.39 -11.78 6.72
CA ALA A 93 15.49 -12.71 6.52
C ALA A 93 15.64 -13.68 7.70
N PHE A 94 15.54 -13.16 8.94
CA PHE A 94 15.61 -13.98 10.14
C PHE A 94 14.49 -15.01 10.20
N ILE A 95 13.24 -14.58 10.01
CA ILE A 95 12.06 -15.48 10.08
C ILE A 95 12.12 -16.55 8.99
N ARG A 96 12.53 -16.18 7.76
CA ARG A 96 12.67 -17.12 6.64
C ARG A 96 13.73 -18.18 6.89
N ASN A 97 14.86 -17.78 7.48
CA ASN A 97 15.98 -18.69 7.75
C ASN A 97 15.79 -19.52 9.03
N ASN A 98 14.83 -19.16 9.88
CA ASN A 98 14.57 -19.83 11.15
C ASN A 98 13.10 -20.31 11.28
N PRO A 99 12.56 -21.06 10.30
CA PRO A 99 11.14 -21.41 10.28
C PRO A 99 10.74 -22.39 11.38
N GLY A 100 11.68 -23.00 12.11
CA GLY A 100 11.42 -23.93 13.22
C GLY A 100 11.64 -23.35 14.62
N LYS A 101 12.07 -22.09 14.74
CA LYS A 101 12.32 -21.49 16.07
C LYS A 101 11.04 -21.32 16.88
N PRO A 102 11.12 -21.47 18.22
CA PRO A 102 10.04 -21.09 19.13
C PRO A 102 9.66 -19.62 18.99
N ASP A 103 8.37 -19.31 19.19
CA ASP A 103 7.85 -17.94 19.00
C ASP A 103 8.56 -16.93 19.90
N LYS A 104 8.92 -17.30 21.13
CA LYS A 104 9.67 -16.42 22.05
C LYS A 104 11.06 -16.06 21.53
N GLU A 105 11.81 -17.03 20.99
CA GLU A 105 13.12 -16.74 20.39
C GLU A 105 13.00 -15.85 19.15
N ILE A 106 11.90 -15.98 18.41
CA ILE A 106 11.61 -15.09 17.29
C ILE A 106 11.32 -13.69 17.80
N GLU A 107 10.42 -13.55 18.78
CA GLU A 107 10.08 -12.27 19.41
C GLU A 107 11.33 -11.55 19.92
N ASP A 108 12.16 -12.21 20.74
CA ASP A 108 13.37 -11.65 21.34
C ASP A 108 14.37 -11.11 20.27
N GLU A 109 14.59 -11.86 19.18
CA GLU A 109 15.51 -11.40 18.12
C GLU A 109 14.89 -10.27 17.29
N LEU A 110 13.59 -10.30 17.03
CA LEU A 110 12.93 -9.22 16.30
C LEU A 110 12.94 -7.93 17.13
N GLU A 111 12.72 -7.98 18.44
CA GLU A 111 12.86 -6.82 19.34
C GLU A 111 14.29 -6.26 19.33
N LYS A 112 15.30 -7.13 19.36
CA LYS A 112 16.70 -6.73 19.24
C LYS A 112 17.01 -6.05 17.91
N ILE A 113 16.43 -6.51 16.79
CA ILE A 113 16.58 -5.87 15.48
C ILE A 113 16.00 -4.44 15.48
N ILE A 114 14.89 -4.19 16.19
CA ILE A 114 14.31 -2.84 16.34
C ILE A 114 15.33 -1.92 17.02
N PHE A 115 15.86 -2.36 18.17
CA PHE A 115 16.80 -1.58 18.96
C PHE A 115 18.11 -1.30 18.19
N LEU A 116 18.68 -2.31 17.53
CA LEU A 116 19.91 -2.17 16.74
C LEU A 116 19.78 -1.26 15.51
N ASN A 117 18.55 -0.89 15.13
CA ASN A 117 18.30 -0.01 14.01
C ASN A 117 17.75 1.36 14.45
N ASP A 118 17.86 1.75 15.73
CA ASP A 118 17.48 3.09 16.19
C ASP A 118 15.99 3.41 15.95
N LEU A 119 15.11 2.46 16.27
CA LEU A 119 13.66 2.52 16.00
C LEU A 119 12.82 2.52 17.29
N ASP A 120 13.36 2.97 18.42
CA ASP A 120 12.69 2.98 19.72
C ASP A 120 11.35 3.73 19.68
N THR A 121 11.28 4.86 18.97
CA THR A 121 10.03 5.61 18.78
C THR A 121 8.94 4.83 18.06
N GLN A 122 9.32 3.85 17.24
CA GLN A 122 8.42 3.01 16.45
C GLN A 122 8.23 1.62 17.07
N TYR A 123 8.81 1.35 18.23
CA TYR A 123 8.82 0.03 18.86
C TYR A 123 7.41 -0.56 18.97
N PHE A 124 6.42 0.22 19.41
CA PHE A 124 5.04 -0.27 19.55
C PHE A 124 4.39 -0.67 18.21
N ASP A 125 4.70 0.02 17.12
CA ASP A 125 4.16 -0.30 15.80
C ASP A 125 4.80 -1.59 15.25
N PHE A 126 6.12 -1.74 15.45
CA PHE A 126 6.81 -3.00 15.13
C PHE A 126 6.33 -4.15 16.01
N LYS A 127 6.13 -3.94 17.32
CA LYS A 127 5.65 -4.96 18.25
C LYS A 127 4.29 -5.51 17.83
N LYS A 128 3.33 -4.65 17.48
CA LYS A 128 2.03 -5.08 16.95
C LYS A 128 2.17 -5.93 15.68
N ALA A 129 3.09 -5.56 14.78
CA ALA A 129 3.34 -6.33 13.57
C ALA A 129 3.95 -7.70 13.88
N ILE A 130 4.85 -7.78 14.87
CA ILE A 130 5.45 -9.02 15.37
C ILE A 130 4.38 -9.92 16.00
N GLU A 131 3.52 -9.39 16.87
CA GLU A 131 2.42 -10.14 17.49
C GLU A 131 1.50 -10.76 16.43
N LYS A 132 1.11 -9.97 15.41
CA LYS A 132 0.29 -10.45 14.29
C LYS A 132 0.99 -11.51 13.44
N LEU A 133 2.30 -11.37 13.23
CA LEU A 133 3.13 -12.36 12.55
C LEU A 133 3.12 -13.68 13.33
N LEU A 134 3.41 -13.64 14.62
CA LEU A 134 3.49 -14.83 15.48
C LEU A 134 2.13 -15.53 15.60
N GLU A 135 1.04 -14.78 15.72
CA GLU A 135 -0.32 -15.32 15.69
C GLU A 135 -0.60 -16.07 14.39
N ASN A 136 -0.30 -15.46 13.23
CA ASN A 136 -0.48 -16.10 11.93
C ASN A 136 0.34 -17.38 11.80
N ARG A 137 1.60 -17.34 12.23
CA ARG A 137 2.51 -18.48 12.24
C ARG A 137 1.98 -19.61 13.12
N LYS A 138 1.55 -19.30 14.33
CA LYS A 138 0.97 -20.26 15.28
C LYS A 138 -0.26 -20.95 14.70
N ASN A 139 -1.17 -20.18 14.08
CA ASN A 139 -2.37 -20.73 13.44
C ASN A 139 -2.00 -21.71 12.31
N ILE A 140 -1.08 -21.32 11.43
CA ILE A 140 -0.60 -22.20 10.34
C ILE A 140 0.01 -23.48 10.90
N LEU A 141 0.98 -23.37 11.83
CA LEU A 141 1.67 -24.53 12.37
C LEU A 141 0.71 -25.47 13.11
N ARG A 142 -0.22 -24.92 13.90
CA ARG A 142 -1.26 -25.70 14.58
C ARG A 142 -2.10 -26.48 13.58
N THR A 143 -2.63 -25.82 12.55
CA THR A 143 -3.45 -26.47 11.53
C THR A 143 -2.66 -27.56 10.80
N ILE A 144 -1.45 -27.25 10.33
CA ILE A 144 -0.64 -28.22 9.57
C ILE A 144 -0.27 -29.43 10.42
N ASN A 145 0.10 -29.23 11.69
CA ASN A 145 0.43 -30.33 12.60
C ASN A 145 -0.81 -31.19 12.94
N ALA A 146 -1.98 -30.57 13.11
CA ALA A 146 -3.24 -31.30 13.32
C ALA A 146 -3.54 -32.22 12.12
N TYR A 147 -3.43 -31.70 10.89
CA TYR A 147 -3.65 -32.50 9.68
C TYR A 147 -2.64 -33.63 9.51
N LYS A 148 -1.35 -33.37 9.78
CA LYS A 148 -0.32 -34.42 9.75
C LYS A 148 -0.60 -35.53 10.75
N SER A 149 -1.04 -35.16 11.96
CA SER A 149 -1.34 -36.11 13.03
C SER A 149 -2.60 -36.94 12.73
N GLU A 150 -3.65 -36.30 12.21
CA GLU A 150 -4.94 -36.95 11.95
C GLU A 150 -4.93 -37.83 10.67
N PHE A 151 -4.28 -37.37 9.60
CA PHE A 151 -4.38 -37.98 8.27
C PHE A 151 -3.11 -38.67 7.77
N GLY A 152 -2.00 -38.64 8.54
CA GLY A 152 -0.73 -39.26 8.18
C GLY A 152 -0.25 -38.83 6.79
N GLU A 153 0.16 -39.77 5.94
CA GLU A 153 0.64 -39.49 4.57
C GLU A 153 -0.37 -38.77 3.66
N LYS A 154 -1.67 -38.86 3.97
CA LYS A 154 -2.74 -38.24 3.17
C LYS A 154 -3.11 -36.82 3.65
N TRP A 155 -2.31 -36.21 4.53
CA TRP A 155 -2.62 -34.91 5.11
C TRP A 155 -2.75 -33.79 4.06
N GLU A 156 -1.89 -33.76 3.04
CA GLU A 156 -1.95 -32.73 1.97
C GLU A 156 -3.26 -32.82 1.20
N ILE A 157 -3.66 -34.05 0.84
CA ILE A 157 -4.88 -34.36 0.10
C ILE A 157 -6.12 -33.94 0.90
N ASN A 158 -6.15 -34.23 2.20
CA ASN A 158 -7.27 -33.87 3.07
C ASN A 158 -7.32 -32.37 3.34
N LEU A 159 -6.17 -31.70 3.48
CA LEU A 159 -6.11 -30.25 3.61
C LEU A 159 -6.66 -29.57 2.35
N PHE A 160 -6.22 -30.01 1.17
CA PHE A 160 -6.74 -29.50 -0.10
C PHE A 160 -8.27 -29.68 -0.19
N ARG A 161 -8.79 -30.87 0.15
CA ARG A 161 -10.23 -31.12 0.16
C ARG A 161 -10.98 -30.20 1.09
N ASN A 162 -10.46 -29.93 2.29
CA ASN A 162 -11.15 -29.08 3.25
C ASN A 162 -11.06 -27.59 2.85
N LEU A 163 -9.98 -27.16 2.19
CA LEU A 163 -9.83 -25.81 1.66
C LEU A 163 -10.74 -25.55 0.45
N PHE A 164 -10.83 -26.50 -0.49
CA PHE A 164 -11.44 -26.25 -1.81
C PHE A 164 -12.74 -27.04 -2.05
N GLY A 165 -13.02 -28.06 -1.24
CA GLY A 165 -14.24 -28.87 -1.31
C GLY A 165 -14.13 -30.15 -2.14
N ASN A 166 -13.05 -30.35 -2.90
CA ASN A 166 -12.83 -31.53 -3.75
C ASN A 166 -11.45 -32.14 -3.49
N PHE A 167 -11.29 -33.42 -3.78
CA PHE A 167 -9.97 -34.03 -3.83
C PHE A 167 -9.17 -33.49 -5.02
N PRO A 168 -7.84 -33.32 -4.90
CA PRO A 168 -7.01 -32.92 -6.03
C PRO A 168 -7.00 -34.04 -7.08
N LYS A 169 -7.12 -33.66 -8.36
CA LYS A 169 -7.03 -34.59 -9.49
C LYS A 169 -5.58 -34.95 -9.82
N GLY A 170 -4.64 -34.05 -9.55
CA GLY A 170 -3.21 -34.23 -9.75
C GLY A 170 -2.41 -34.24 -8.45
N LYS A 171 -1.09 -34.33 -8.62
CA LYS A 171 -0.16 -34.19 -7.50
C LYS A 171 -0.14 -32.73 -7.02
N ILE A 172 -0.20 -32.58 -5.70
CA ILE A 172 0.00 -31.31 -5.01
C ILE A 172 1.26 -31.39 -4.14
N ARG A 173 1.84 -30.23 -3.82
CA ARG A 173 2.91 -30.12 -2.81
C ARG A 173 2.62 -28.92 -1.93
N ILE A 174 2.71 -29.10 -0.62
CA ILE A 174 2.44 -28.05 0.36
C ILE A 174 3.73 -27.65 1.08
N GLN A 175 4.06 -26.36 1.02
CA GLN A 175 5.16 -25.76 1.76
C GLN A 175 4.64 -24.73 2.75
N VAL A 176 5.06 -24.84 4.01
CA VAL A 176 4.78 -23.83 5.03
C VAL A 176 5.78 -22.67 4.89
N LEU A 177 5.27 -21.45 4.82
CA LEU A 177 6.01 -20.19 4.83
C LEU A 177 5.74 -19.44 6.15
N PRO A 178 6.51 -18.39 6.48
CA PRO A 178 6.35 -17.63 7.72
C PRO A 178 4.92 -17.18 8.05
N THR A 179 4.18 -16.71 7.04
CA THR A 179 2.81 -16.17 7.20
C THR A 179 1.80 -16.78 6.25
N SER A 180 2.19 -17.81 5.50
CA SER A 180 1.34 -18.40 4.48
C SER A 180 1.63 -19.88 4.24
N VAL A 181 0.70 -20.56 3.60
CA VAL A 181 0.84 -21.92 3.10
C VAL A 181 0.86 -21.86 1.59
N TYR A 182 1.95 -22.34 1.00
CA TYR A 182 2.16 -22.39 -0.44
C TYR A 182 1.76 -23.76 -0.97
N ILE A 183 0.81 -23.80 -1.92
CA ILE A 183 0.28 -25.03 -2.51
C ILE A 183 0.60 -25.04 -3.99
N GLU A 184 1.57 -25.87 -4.39
CA GLU A 184 1.90 -26.14 -5.79
C GLU A 184 0.98 -27.24 -6.33
N MET A 185 0.30 -26.95 -7.45
CA MET A 185 -0.60 -27.88 -8.12
C MET A 185 -0.05 -28.23 -9.50
N LEU A 186 0.19 -29.51 -9.76
CA LEU A 186 0.71 -29.96 -11.06
C LEU A 186 -0.39 -30.17 -12.12
N ASN A 187 -1.66 -30.08 -11.71
CA ASN A 187 -2.82 -30.14 -12.61
C ASN A 187 -3.48 -28.76 -12.71
N ILE A 188 -3.74 -28.31 -13.94
CA ILE A 188 -4.31 -26.99 -14.22
C ILE A 188 -5.77 -26.86 -13.78
N GLU A 189 -6.55 -27.95 -13.82
CA GLU A 189 -7.95 -27.93 -13.38
C GLU A 189 -8.05 -27.76 -11.87
N ASP A 190 -7.15 -28.38 -11.11
CA ASP A 190 -7.04 -28.18 -9.66
C ASP A 190 -6.72 -26.71 -9.34
N PHE A 191 -5.77 -26.12 -10.07
CA PHE A 191 -5.41 -24.70 -9.92
C PHE A 191 -6.58 -23.78 -10.23
N ILE A 192 -7.26 -23.97 -11.36
CA ILE A 192 -8.44 -23.18 -11.76
C ILE A 192 -9.53 -23.27 -10.69
N PHE A 193 -9.83 -24.49 -10.23
CA PHE A 193 -10.88 -24.73 -9.27
C PHE A 193 -10.55 -24.11 -7.89
N ALA A 194 -9.31 -24.28 -7.43
CA ALA A 194 -8.87 -23.74 -6.16
C ALA A 194 -8.80 -22.20 -6.18
N ALA A 195 -8.38 -21.60 -7.29
CA ALA A 195 -8.30 -20.15 -7.45
C ALA A 195 -9.69 -19.49 -7.54
N ALA A 196 -10.65 -20.17 -8.18
CA ALA A 196 -12.02 -19.68 -8.29
C ALA A 196 -12.74 -19.65 -6.93
N SER A 197 -13.59 -18.66 -6.71
CA SER A 197 -14.46 -18.60 -5.53
C SER A 197 -15.48 -19.74 -5.56
N LYS A 198 -15.62 -20.46 -4.43
CA LYS A 198 -16.52 -21.60 -4.32
C LYS A 198 -17.96 -21.16 -4.63
N GLY A 199 -18.58 -21.80 -5.61
CA GLY A 199 -19.97 -21.51 -6.01
C GLY A 199 -20.15 -20.28 -6.88
N ASP A 200 -19.07 -19.67 -7.40
CA ASP A 200 -19.14 -18.50 -8.30
C ASP A 200 -18.78 -18.91 -9.75
N PRO A 201 -19.79 -19.04 -10.64
CA PRO A 201 -19.55 -19.37 -12.05
C PRO A 201 -18.77 -18.29 -12.82
N GLU A 202 -18.90 -17.02 -12.45
CA GLU A 202 -18.17 -15.93 -13.13
C GLU A 202 -16.67 -16.02 -12.80
N SER A 203 -16.33 -16.21 -11.52
CA SER A 203 -14.95 -16.46 -11.08
C SER A 203 -14.35 -17.71 -11.72
N LEU A 204 -15.11 -18.81 -11.79
CA LEU A 204 -14.64 -20.03 -12.44
C LEU A 204 -14.36 -19.80 -13.93
N ASN A 205 -15.25 -19.12 -14.64
CA ASN A 205 -15.07 -18.81 -16.05
C ASN A 205 -13.89 -17.86 -16.30
N TYR A 206 -13.66 -16.90 -15.39
CA TYR A 206 -12.50 -16.02 -15.41
C TYR A 206 -11.20 -16.83 -15.37
N TYR A 207 -11.04 -17.71 -14.37
CA TYR A 207 -9.83 -18.52 -14.23
C TYR A 207 -9.70 -19.55 -15.35
N LYS A 208 -10.78 -20.15 -15.85
CA LYS A 208 -10.71 -21.02 -17.04
C LYS A 208 -10.11 -20.33 -18.25
N LYS A 209 -10.50 -19.07 -18.51
CA LYS A 209 -9.98 -18.29 -19.65
C LYS A 209 -8.54 -17.83 -19.45
N ARG A 210 -8.13 -17.60 -18.20
CA ARG A 210 -6.88 -16.89 -17.87
C ARG A 210 -5.83 -17.68 -17.11
N ALA A 211 -6.10 -18.89 -16.63
CA ALA A 211 -5.13 -19.70 -15.88
C ALA A 211 -3.84 -19.99 -16.67
N LYS A 212 -3.91 -19.91 -18.00
CA LYS A 212 -2.71 -19.98 -18.85
C LYS A 212 -1.76 -18.78 -18.69
N PHE A 213 -2.18 -17.68 -18.09
CA PHE A 213 -1.39 -16.49 -17.83
C PHE A 213 -1.00 -16.34 -16.35
N PHE A 214 -1.55 -17.18 -15.46
CA PHE A 214 -1.27 -17.14 -14.04
C PHE A 214 -0.25 -18.21 -13.66
N ASN A 215 0.85 -17.76 -13.04
CA ASN A 215 1.84 -18.64 -12.43
C ASN A 215 1.51 -18.91 -10.95
N GLY A 216 0.85 -17.98 -10.28
CA GLY A 216 0.40 -18.09 -8.90
C GLY A 216 -0.79 -17.20 -8.60
N VAL A 217 -1.35 -17.37 -7.40
CA VAL A 217 -2.37 -16.46 -6.84
C VAL A 217 -2.37 -16.53 -5.32
N PHE A 218 -2.34 -15.37 -4.66
CA PHE A 218 -2.68 -15.23 -3.25
C PHE A 218 -4.21 -15.22 -3.05
N LEU A 219 -4.71 -16.09 -2.18
CA LEU A 219 -6.15 -16.20 -1.90
C LEU A 219 -6.56 -15.30 -0.72
N SER A 220 -7.08 -14.13 -1.05
CA SER A 220 -7.68 -13.21 -0.07
C SER A 220 -9.13 -13.58 0.25
N ARG A 221 -9.36 -14.75 0.87
CA ARG A 221 -10.70 -15.22 1.26
C ARG A 221 -10.69 -16.07 2.54
N THR A 222 -11.89 -16.35 3.03
CA THR A 222 -12.15 -17.21 4.18
C THR A 222 -12.46 -18.66 3.76
N PHE A 223 -12.13 -19.62 4.62
CA PHE A 223 -12.29 -21.05 4.43
C PHE A 223 -13.14 -21.64 5.55
N GLU A 224 -14.38 -22.00 5.21
CA GLU A 224 -15.38 -22.53 6.16
C GLU A 224 -14.87 -23.68 7.05
N LYS A 225 -14.11 -24.63 6.47
CA LYS A 225 -13.61 -25.80 7.21
C LYS A 225 -12.24 -25.59 7.85
N VAL A 226 -11.51 -24.55 7.47
CA VAL A 226 -10.13 -24.32 7.91
C VAL A 226 -9.89 -22.81 8.15
N PRO A 227 -10.69 -22.16 9.03
CA PRO A 227 -10.67 -20.70 9.19
C PRO A 227 -9.30 -20.16 9.67
N ASP A 228 -8.51 -20.98 10.36
CA ASP A 228 -7.14 -20.64 10.76
C ASP A 228 -6.24 -20.24 9.57
N LEU A 229 -6.54 -20.74 8.36
CA LEU A 229 -5.81 -20.46 7.12
C LEU A 229 -6.42 -19.35 6.26
N ASP A 230 -7.42 -18.63 6.78
CA ASP A 230 -8.01 -17.46 6.11
C ASP A 230 -6.94 -16.44 5.75
N PHE A 231 -6.97 -15.96 4.51
CA PHE A 231 -6.00 -15.01 3.95
C PHE A 231 -4.53 -15.48 4.02
N LYS A 232 -4.27 -16.79 4.14
CA LYS A 232 -2.90 -17.34 4.28
C LYS A 232 -2.52 -18.31 3.17
N ILE A 233 -3.37 -18.54 2.18
CA ILE A 233 -3.11 -19.52 1.12
C ILE A 233 -2.53 -18.84 -0.13
N ILE A 234 -1.40 -19.36 -0.60
CA ILE A 234 -0.83 -19.03 -1.92
C ILE A 234 -0.93 -20.27 -2.79
N LEU A 235 -1.50 -20.14 -3.98
CA LEU A 235 -1.51 -21.21 -4.97
C LEU A 235 -0.44 -20.97 -6.03
N ARG A 236 0.11 -22.06 -6.56
CA ARG A 236 0.99 -22.02 -7.72
C ARG A 236 0.51 -22.99 -8.80
N ASN A 237 0.51 -22.49 -10.02
CA ASN A 237 0.33 -23.28 -11.22
C ASN A 237 1.64 -23.99 -11.58
N GLY A 238 1.82 -25.19 -11.03
CA GLY A 238 2.97 -26.06 -11.30
C GLY A 238 2.87 -26.79 -12.65
N SER A 239 1.72 -26.75 -13.34
CA SER A 239 1.54 -27.41 -14.63
C SER A 239 2.28 -26.74 -15.79
N LYS A 240 2.92 -25.57 -15.56
CA LYS A 240 3.48 -24.70 -16.60
C LYS A 240 4.96 -24.36 -16.47
N THR A 241 5.58 -24.54 -15.31
CA THR A 241 6.78 -23.76 -14.96
C THR A 241 8.09 -24.55 -15.01
N ASN A 242 9.11 -23.93 -15.62
CA ASN A 242 10.52 -24.26 -15.38
C ASN A 242 10.89 -23.87 -13.94
N PHE A 243 11.82 -24.61 -13.30
CA PHE A 243 12.17 -24.44 -11.89
C PHE A 243 12.60 -23.00 -11.52
N LYS A 244 13.23 -22.24 -12.43
CA LYS A 244 13.66 -20.85 -12.18
C LYS A 244 12.49 -19.86 -12.04
N ASP A 245 11.36 -20.10 -12.69
CA ASP A 245 10.17 -19.24 -12.59
C ASP A 245 9.41 -19.50 -11.28
N SER A 246 9.71 -20.61 -10.60
CA SER A 246 9.04 -21.02 -9.36
C SER A 246 9.32 -20.07 -8.20
N GLU A 247 10.59 -19.77 -7.95
CA GLU A 247 11.01 -18.91 -6.83
C GLU A 247 10.59 -17.46 -7.06
N GLN A 248 10.63 -16.97 -8.30
CA GLN A 248 10.13 -15.63 -8.62
C GLN A 248 8.62 -15.51 -8.35
N THR A 249 7.84 -16.49 -8.79
CA THR A 249 6.40 -16.54 -8.53
C THR A 249 6.12 -16.60 -7.04
N LYS A 250 6.83 -17.47 -6.32
CA LYS A 250 6.69 -17.61 -4.87
C LYS A 250 7.00 -16.30 -4.14
N MET A 251 8.12 -15.64 -4.47
CA MET A 251 8.50 -14.35 -3.89
C MET A 251 7.47 -13.27 -4.21
N HIS A 252 6.91 -13.25 -5.42
CA HIS A 252 5.86 -12.32 -5.83
C HIS A 252 4.59 -12.51 -4.98
N GLU A 253 4.06 -13.73 -4.90
CA GLU A 253 2.84 -14.02 -4.14
C GLU A 253 3.02 -13.84 -2.62
N GLU A 254 4.21 -14.12 -2.11
CA GLU A 254 4.55 -13.90 -0.70
C GLU A 254 4.52 -12.40 -0.35
N GLU A 255 4.89 -11.51 -1.27
CA GLU A 255 4.77 -10.07 -1.03
C GLU A 255 3.31 -9.63 -0.92
N HIS A 256 2.38 -10.22 -1.68
CA HIS A 256 0.95 -9.98 -1.46
C HIS A 256 0.52 -10.41 -0.07
N SER A 257 0.94 -11.59 0.39
CA SER A 257 0.66 -12.06 1.75
C SER A 257 1.20 -11.08 2.80
N ILE A 258 2.46 -10.65 2.70
CA ILE A 258 3.03 -9.64 3.61
C ILE A 258 2.23 -8.33 3.55
N PHE A 259 1.88 -7.88 2.34
CA PHE A 259 1.17 -6.62 2.13
C PHE A 259 -0.21 -6.61 2.77
N TYR A 260 -1.00 -7.67 2.61
CA TYR A 260 -2.36 -7.74 3.15
C TYR A 260 -2.41 -8.19 4.62
N ASN A 261 -1.48 -9.04 5.05
CA ASN A 261 -1.52 -9.62 6.39
C ASN A 261 -0.68 -8.86 7.41
N LEU A 262 0.42 -8.20 7.04
CA LEU A 262 1.34 -7.59 8.01
C LEU A 262 1.36 -6.07 7.96
N TYR A 263 1.24 -5.46 6.78
CA TYR A 263 1.14 -4.01 6.73
C TYR A 263 -0.19 -3.57 7.33
N ASP A 264 -0.12 -2.57 8.19
CA ASP A 264 -1.32 -1.95 8.70
C ASP A 264 -1.99 -1.21 7.54
N LEU A 265 -3.05 -1.81 7.00
CA LEU A 265 -3.96 -1.13 6.10
C LEU A 265 -4.58 0.10 6.78
N LYS A 266 -4.30 0.42 8.06
CA LYS A 266 -4.62 1.72 8.65
C LYS A 266 -3.71 2.89 8.26
N LEU A 267 -2.58 2.67 7.57
CA LEU A 267 -2.03 3.73 6.70
C LEU A 267 -2.98 4.05 5.52
N SER A 268 -4.04 3.24 5.38
CA SER A 268 -5.25 3.46 4.61
C SER A 268 -6.47 3.73 5.54
N GLU A 269 -6.32 4.32 6.74
CA GLU A 269 -7.48 4.72 7.58
C GLU A 269 -8.33 5.83 6.93
N ASN A 270 -7.75 6.58 5.99
CA ASN A 270 -8.50 7.44 5.06
C ASN A 270 -9.23 6.65 3.95
N LEU A 271 -9.04 5.33 3.94
CA LEU A 271 -9.64 4.31 3.09
C LEU A 271 -10.32 3.25 3.96
N LYS A 272 -10.93 3.65 5.09
CA LYS A 272 -12.20 3.01 5.46
C LYS A 272 -12.97 2.96 4.16
N GLU A 273 -13.23 1.76 3.64
CA GLU A 273 -14.15 1.61 2.53
C GLU A 273 -15.30 2.55 2.90
N PRO A 274 -15.61 3.59 2.11
CA PRO A 274 -16.89 4.20 2.31
C PRO A 274 -17.81 3.02 2.10
N THR A 275 -18.39 2.58 3.21
CA THR A 275 -19.22 1.41 3.27
C THR A 275 -20.24 1.59 2.14
N THR A 276 -20.80 0.50 1.62
CA THR A 276 -21.93 0.61 0.70
C THR A 276 -22.92 1.67 1.20
N GLU A 277 -23.09 1.79 2.52
CA GLU A 277 -23.78 2.86 3.23
C GLU A 277 -23.27 4.30 2.96
N HIS A 278 -21.97 4.62 3.09
CA HIS A 278 -21.45 5.96 2.77
C HIS A 278 -21.56 6.32 1.28
N ARG A 279 -21.37 5.33 0.40
CA ARG A 279 -21.56 5.50 -1.05
C ARG A 279 -23.04 5.73 -1.38
N VAL A 280 -23.91 5.02 -0.70
CA VAL A 280 -25.37 5.18 -0.77
C VAL A 280 -25.80 6.54 -0.24
N ARG A 281 -25.27 7.00 0.90
CA ARG A 281 -25.53 8.34 1.46
C ARG A 281 -25.24 9.47 0.46
N THR A 282 -24.22 9.33 -0.38
CA THR A 282 -23.89 10.33 -1.42
C THR A 282 -25.05 10.56 -2.39
N PHE A 283 -25.76 9.49 -2.76
CA PHE A 283 -26.94 9.57 -3.63
C PHE A 283 -28.22 9.84 -2.83
N LEU A 284 -28.36 9.31 -1.60
CA LEU A 284 -29.54 9.56 -0.74
C LEU A 284 -29.70 11.03 -0.33
N ASN A 285 -28.60 11.81 -0.32
CA ASN A 285 -28.65 13.24 -0.07
C ASN A 285 -29.21 14.05 -1.25
N LEU A 286 -29.45 13.43 -2.42
CA LEU A 286 -30.13 14.08 -3.54
C LEU A 286 -31.64 14.02 -3.30
N GLN A 287 -32.28 15.19 -3.26
CA GLN A 287 -33.72 15.33 -3.06
C GLN A 287 -34.30 16.36 -4.02
N GLY A 288 -35.56 16.16 -4.44
CA GLY A 288 -36.28 17.09 -5.31
C GLY A 288 -35.64 17.26 -6.69
N GLU A 289 -35.66 18.50 -7.20
CA GLU A 289 -35.04 18.85 -8.47
C GLU A 289 -33.57 19.23 -8.27
N ILE A 290 -32.66 18.48 -8.90
CA ILE A 290 -31.21 18.67 -8.78
C ILE A 290 -30.59 19.19 -10.08
N ASN A 291 -29.50 19.96 -9.96
CA ASN A 291 -28.73 20.38 -11.13
C ASN A 291 -27.95 19.20 -11.74
N HIS A 292 -27.74 19.23 -13.05
CA HIS A 292 -26.97 18.20 -13.76
C HIS A 292 -25.54 18.03 -13.21
N ASP A 293 -24.89 19.12 -12.81
CA ASP A 293 -23.55 19.07 -12.22
C ASP A 293 -23.54 18.42 -10.84
N ALA A 294 -24.62 18.56 -10.06
CA ALA A 294 -24.76 17.87 -8.78
C ALA A 294 -24.83 16.35 -8.98
N PHE A 295 -25.53 15.91 -10.03
CA PHE A 295 -25.58 14.50 -10.41
C PHE A 295 -24.21 13.97 -10.87
N ILE A 296 -23.47 14.73 -11.69
CA ILE A 296 -22.09 14.37 -12.08
C ILE A 296 -21.19 14.24 -10.85
N ASN A 297 -21.26 15.20 -9.93
CA ASN A 297 -20.47 15.19 -8.70
C ASN A 297 -20.82 14.00 -7.80
N ALA A 298 -22.08 13.57 -7.76
CA ALA A 298 -22.49 12.36 -7.05
C ALA A 298 -21.87 11.10 -7.67
N ILE A 299 -21.86 10.99 -9.01
CA ILE A 299 -21.15 9.91 -9.71
C ILE A 299 -19.66 9.94 -9.38
N ASP A 300 -19.00 11.09 -9.48
CA ASP A 300 -17.56 11.20 -9.18
C ASP A 300 -17.20 10.80 -7.74
N LYS A 301 -18.03 11.22 -6.77
CA LYS A 301 -17.88 10.84 -5.37
C LYS A 301 -18.07 9.33 -5.18
N PHE A 302 -18.98 8.72 -5.95
CA PHE A 302 -19.17 7.27 -5.93
C PHE A 302 -17.99 6.51 -6.54
N LEU A 303 -17.33 7.06 -7.56
CA LEU A 303 -16.17 6.45 -8.23
C LEU A 303 -14.84 6.67 -7.48
N THR A 304 -14.72 7.71 -6.67
CA THR A 304 -13.49 8.05 -5.95
C THR A 304 -12.91 6.89 -5.10
N PRO A 305 -13.74 6.11 -4.37
CA PRO A 305 -13.27 4.96 -3.62
C PRO A 305 -12.68 3.88 -4.52
N GLU A 306 -13.33 3.57 -5.66
CA GLU A 306 -12.88 2.56 -6.64
C GLU A 306 -11.44 2.81 -7.11
N ILE A 307 -11.10 4.06 -7.40
CA ILE A 307 -9.74 4.46 -7.81
C ILE A 307 -8.74 4.23 -6.68
N SER A 308 -9.17 4.46 -5.44
CA SER A 308 -8.31 4.27 -4.30
C SER A 308 -7.98 2.80 -4.10
N TYR A 309 -8.93 1.88 -4.34
CA TYR A 309 -8.63 0.45 -4.41
C TYR A 309 -7.64 0.15 -5.52
N TRP A 310 -7.81 0.69 -6.73
CA TRP A 310 -6.86 0.47 -7.82
C TRP A 310 -5.44 0.86 -7.41
N ASN A 311 -5.27 1.96 -6.67
CA ASN A 311 -3.95 2.37 -6.17
C ASN A 311 -3.39 1.41 -5.11
N ILE A 312 -4.22 0.84 -4.24
CA ILE A 312 -3.77 -0.17 -3.26
C ILE A 312 -3.32 -1.44 -3.97
N PHE A 313 -4.15 -1.97 -4.87
CA PHE A 313 -3.82 -3.14 -5.67
C PHE A 313 -2.56 -2.90 -6.49
N ALA A 314 -2.49 -1.80 -7.23
CA ALA A 314 -1.31 -1.44 -8.01
C ALA A 314 -0.05 -1.31 -7.13
N LYS A 315 -0.16 -0.75 -5.92
CA LYS A 315 0.97 -0.72 -4.98
C LYS A 315 1.43 -2.13 -4.65
N SER A 316 0.52 -3.01 -4.27
CA SER A 316 0.83 -4.41 -3.97
C SER A 316 1.53 -5.08 -5.15
N GLU A 317 0.97 -4.98 -6.35
CA GLU A 317 1.55 -5.53 -7.59
C GLU A 317 2.93 -4.99 -7.92
N ILE A 318 3.14 -3.67 -7.83
CA ILE A 318 4.45 -3.07 -8.09
C ILE A 318 5.49 -3.64 -7.13
N LEU A 319 5.17 -3.72 -5.83
CA LEU A 319 6.08 -4.27 -4.83
C LEU A 319 6.39 -5.75 -5.11
N SER A 320 5.37 -6.55 -5.42
CA SER A 320 5.50 -7.98 -5.75
C SER A 320 6.35 -8.21 -7.00
N TYR A 321 6.10 -7.46 -8.09
CA TYR A 321 6.89 -7.56 -9.31
C TYR A 321 8.33 -7.08 -9.13
N LEU A 322 8.57 -6.00 -8.38
CA LEU A 322 9.92 -5.57 -8.03
C LEU A 322 10.66 -6.65 -7.24
N LYS A 323 9.98 -7.30 -6.28
CA LYS A 323 10.55 -8.40 -5.49
C LYS A 323 10.98 -9.57 -6.37
N GLY A 324 10.11 -9.95 -7.31
CA GLY A 324 10.37 -10.97 -8.35
C GLY A 324 11.42 -10.57 -9.39
N GLY A 325 11.93 -9.32 -9.36
CA GLY A 325 12.99 -8.85 -10.27
C GLY A 325 12.48 -8.39 -11.65
N THR A 326 11.19 -8.10 -11.78
CA THR A 326 10.60 -7.60 -13.02
C THR A 326 11.04 -6.16 -13.28
N THR A 327 11.29 -5.82 -14.55
CA THR A 327 11.68 -4.45 -14.94
C THR A 327 10.52 -3.47 -14.81
N ILE A 328 10.82 -2.21 -14.51
CA ILE A 328 9.82 -1.14 -14.34
C ILE A 328 8.94 -0.96 -15.59
N ASN A 329 9.52 -1.11 -16.79
CA ASN A 329 8.77 -1.03 -18.05
C ASN A 329 7.75 -2.17 -18.17
N ASN A 330 8.13 -3.39 -17.80
CA ASN A 330 7.22 -4.53 -17.83
C ASN A 330 6.09 -4.37 -16.80
N ILE A 331 6.41 -3.87 -15.60
CA ILE A 331 5.40 -3.55 -14.58
C ILE A 331 4.40 -2.52 -15.11
N LEU A 332 4.88 -1.47 -15.78
CA LEU A 332 4.01 -0.47 -16.39
C LEU A 332 3.08 -1.09 -17.44
N LEU A 333 3.60 -1.96 -18.30
CA LEU A 333 2.80 -2.66 -19.32
C LEU A 333 1.73 -3.53 -18.66
N PHE A 334 2.06 -4.26 -17.59
CA PHE A 334 1.10 -5.08 -16.86
C PHE A 334 -0.01 -4.25 -16.20
N LEU A 335 0.30 -3.09 -15.60
CA LEU A 335 -0.69 -2.33 -14.83
C LEU A 335 -1.55 -1.37 -15.64
N VAL A 336 -1.13 -1.03 -16.86
CA VAL A 336 -1.78 0.01 -17.68
C VAL A 336 -2.40 -0.53 -18.96
N ASN A 337 -1.93 -1.68 -19.47
CA ASN A 337 -2.53 -2.27 -20.66
C ASN A 337 -3.91 -2.88 -20.33
N LYS A 338 -4.93 -2.49 -21.11
CA LYS A 338 -6.30 -3.02 -20.99
C LYS A 338 -6.38 -4.53 -21.25
N GLU A 339 -5.47 -5.07 -22.06
CA GLU A 339 -5.40 -6.50 -22.40
C GLU A 339 -4.54 -7.33 -21.45
N SER A 340 -3.99 -6.72 -20.40
CA SER A 340 -3.23 -7.44 -19.38
C SER A 340 -4.14 -8.34 -18.52
N SER A 341 -3.53 -9.18 -17.68
CA SER A 341 -4.23 -9.94 -16.64
C SER A 341 -5.06 -9.07 -15.70
N TYR A 342 -4.74 -7.77 -15.61
CA TYR A 342 -5.36 -6.80 -14.72
C TYR A 342 -6.52 -6.05 -15.39
N THR A 343 -7.69 -6.69 -15.41
CA THR A 343 -8.94 -6.07 -15.91
C THR A 343 -9.69 -5.28 -14.84
N TYR A 344 -8.97 -4.52 -14.01
CA TYR A 344 -9.59 -3.66 -12.99
C TYR A 344 -10.65 -2.76 -13.62
N PHE A 345 -10.36 -2.17 -14.78
CA PHE A 345 -11.29 -1.29 -15.47
C PHE A 345 -12.60 -1.99 -15.84
N GLU A 346 -12.55 -3.11 -16.58
CA GLU A 346 -13.75 -3.76 -17.13
C GLU A 346 -14.66 -4.36 -16.04
N ILE A 347 -14.06 -5.02 -15.04
CA ILE A 347 -14.81 -5.68 -13.96
C ILE A 347 -15.47 -4.62 -13.07
N THR A 348 -14.69 -3.64 -12.60
CA THR A 348 -15.22 -2.62 -11.69
C THR A 348 -16.20 -1.68 -12.37
N GLU A 349 -16.01 -1.38 -13.66
CA GLU A 349 -16.96 -0.58 -14.44
C GLU A 349 -18.32 -1.26 -14.53
N LYS A 350 -18.37 -2.55 -14.88
CA LYS A 350 -19.64 -3.30 -15.00
C LYS A 350 -20.40 -3.29 -13.67
N GLU A 351 -19.76 -3.70 -12.58
CA GLU A 351 -20.38 -3.79 -11.26
C GLU A 351 -20.83 -2.42 -10.74
N THR A 352 -19.99 -1.41 -10.87
CA THR A 352 -20.29 -0.06 -10.37
C THR A 352 -21.37 0.61 -11.19
N THR A 353 -21.36 0.40 -12.51
CA THR A 353 -22.43 0.87 -13.39
C THR A 353 -23.78 0.31 -12.95
N GLN A 354 -23.85 -1.00 -12.66
CA GLN A 354 -25.08 -1.62 -12.15
C GLN A 354 -25.52 -1.03 -10.80
N LYS A 355 -24.57 -0.77 -9.88
CA LYS A 355 -24.87 -0.14 -8.58
C LYS A 355 -25.41 1.28 -8.75
N ILE A 356 -24.77 2.11 -9.58
CA ILE A 356 -25.21 3.49 -9.86
C ILE A 356 -26.59 3.49 -10.51
N LEU A 357 -26.84 2.61 -11.50
CA LEU A 357 -28.15 2.50 -12.15
C LEU A 357 -29.25 2.10 -11.17
N LYS A 358 -28.99 1.11 -10.29
CA LYS A 358 -29.93 0.71 -9.25
C LYS A 358 -30.27 1.88 -8.33
N MET A 359 -29.25 2.62 -7.89
CA MET A 359 -29.43 3.77 -7.00
C MET A 359 -30.19 4.91 -7.70
N TRP A 360 -29.87 5.20 -8.96
CA TRP A 360 -30.60 6.18 -9.76
C TRP A 360 -32.08 5.80 -9.94
N SER A 361 -32.36 4.52 -10.20
CA SER A 361 -33.74 4.02 -10.30
C SER A 361 -34.51 4.22 -8.98
N MET A 362 -33.87 4.02 -7.84
CA MET A 362 -34.49 4.28 -6.53
C MET A 362 -34.77 5.77 -6.31
N LEU A 363 -33.84 6.65 -6.66
CA LEU A 363 -34.01 8.10 -6.49
C LEU A 363 -35.12 8.66 -7.39
N THR A 364 -35.18 8.23 -8.64
CA THR A 364 -36.22 8.66 -9.57
C THR A 364 -37.61 8.18 -9.13
N LYS A 365 -37.72 6.97 -8.58
CA LYS A 365 -38.96 6.48 -7.93
C LYS A 365 -39.37 7.35 -6.74
N ASN A 366 -38.39 7.90 -6.00
CA ASN A 366 -38.62 8.81 -4.88
C ASN A 366 -38.76 10.29 -5.29
N GLY A 367 -38.97 10.57 -6.58
CA GLY A 367 -39.28 11.92 -7.07
C GLY A 367 -38.07 12.82 -7.35
N VAL A 368 -36.84 12.30 -7.27
CA VAL A 368 -35.65 13.06 -7.65
C VAL A 368 -35.60 13.23 -9.18
N ARG A 369 -35.43 14.46 -9.65
CA ARG A 369 -35.37 14.79 -11.09
C ARG A 369 -34.20 15.71 -11.39
N ILE A 370 -33.66 15.66 -12.60
CA ILE A 370 -32.60 16.58 -13.03
C ILE A 370 -33.26 17.77 -13.72
N LYS A 371 -32.89 18.97 -13.28
CA LYS A 371 -33.42 20.22 -13.80
C LYS A 371 -33.25 20.31 -15.31
N ASN A 372 -34.36 20.56 -16.00
CA ASN A 372 -34.43 20.74 -17.46
C ASN A 372 -33.83 19.60 -18.29
N LYS A 373 -33.69 18.39 -17.73
CA LYS A 373 -33.14 17.23 -18.44
C LYS A 373 -33.83 15.94 -18.00
N ASN A 374 -34.26 15.16 -18.99
CA ASN A 374 -34.70 13.78 -18.76
C ASN A 374 -33.60 12.85 -19.27
N LEU A 375 -32.79 12.30 -18.37
CA LEU A 375 -31.72 11.38 -18.77
C LEU A 375 -32.29 9.97 -18.95
N SER A 376 -32.14 9.42 -20.15
CA SER A 376 -32.41 8.00 -20.39
C SER A 376 -31.36 7.13 -19.69
N THR A 377 -31.63 5.83 -19.56
CA THR A 377 -30.64 4.86 -19.08
C THR A 377 -29.35 4.91 -19.91
N ASN A 378 -29.45 5.10 -21.23
CA ASN A 378 -28.29 5.19 -22.11
C ASN A 378 -27.46 6.46 -21.89
N ASP A 379 -28.10 7.59 -21.58
CA ASP A 379 -27.39 8.83 -21.24
C ASP A 379 -26.57 8.65 -19.97
N ILE A 380 -27.13 7.95 -18.98
CA ILE A 380 -26.47 7.67 -17.70
C ILE A 380 -25.33 6.68 -17.89
N LEU A 381 -25.53 5.61 -18.66
CA LEU A 381 -24.47 4.67 -19.02
C LEU A 381 -23.29 5.40 -19.69
N THR A 382 -23.58 6.24 -20.68
CA THR A 382 -22.58 7.03 -21.40
C THR A 382 -21.84 7.98 -20.45
N LEU A 383 -22.57 8.62 -19.54
CA LEU A 383 -21.99 9.51 -18.54
C LEU A 383 -21.05 8.75 -17.59
N ILE A 384 -21.51 7.62 -17.02
CA ILE A 384 -20.71 6.76 -16.14
C ILE A 384 -19.43 6.31 -16.85
N HIS A 385 -19.55 5.78 -18.06
CA HIS A 385 -18.40 5.33 -18.87
C HIS A 385 -17.39 6.46 -19.10
N LYS A 386 -17.86 7.65 -19.48
CA LYS A 386 -17.00 8.83 -19.66
C LYS A 386 -16.28 9.22 -18.37
N ARG A 387 -16.96 9.17 -17.22
CA ARG A 387 -16.32 9.45 -15.91
C ARG A 387 -15.30 8.37 -15.56
N TYR A 388 -15.61 7.10 -15.79
CA TYR A 388 -14.68 5.97 -15.64
C TYR A 388 -13.42 6.14 -16.46
N LEU A 389 -13.54 6.48 -17.75
CA LEU A 389 -12.39 6.72 -18.63
C LEU A 389 -11.49 7.84 -18.09
N LYS A 390 -12.08 8.96 -17.65
CA LYS A 390 -11.33 10.06 -17.04
C LYS A 390 -10.55 9.58 -15.80
N LYS A 391 -11.20 8.80 -14.93
CA LYS A 391 -10.57 8.27 -13.72
C LYS A 391 -9.48 7.23 -14.02
N TRP A 392 -9.68 6.41 -15.05
CA TRP A 392 -8.66 5.51 -15.56
C TRP A 392 -7.44 6.25 -16.11
N ASP A 393 -7.64 7.36 -16.81
CA ASP A 393 -6.53 8.20 -17.26
C ASP A 393 -5.76 8.85 -16.11
N GLU A 394 -6.45 9.31 -15.07
CA GLU A 394 -5.85 9.81 -13.82
C GLU A 394 -5.01 8.70 -13.16
N TYR A 395 -5.55 7.49 -13.02
CA TYR A 395 -4.84 6.33 -12.50
C TYR A 395 -3.57 6.01 -13.31
N LYS A 396 -3.68 5.88 -14.64
CA LYS A 396 -2.51 5.60 -15.51
C LYS A 396 -1.40 6.64 -15.37
N LYS A 397 -1.77 7.93 -15.26
CA LYS A 397 -0.82 9.02 -15.00
C LYS A 397 -0.15 8.86 -13.63
N GLY A 398 -0.93 8.50 -12.61
CA GLY A 398 -0.43 8.18 -11.26
C GLY A 398 0.58 7.04 -11.27
N ILE A 399 0.26 5.90 -11.89
CA ILE A 399 1.16 4.74 -12.02
C ILE A 399 2.46 5.11 -12.71
N ARG A 400 2.41 5.81 -13.85
CA ARG A 400 3.61 6.27 -14.56
C ARG A 400 4.50 7.14 -13.68
N LYS A 401 3.90 8.10 -12.97
CA LYS A 401 4.63 8.99 -12.07
C LYS A 401 5.29 8.22 -10.91
N ALA A 402 4.58 7.26 -10.33
CA ALA A 402 5.09 6.40 -9.27
C ALA A 402 6.27 5.53 -9.76
N LEU A 403 6.10 4.83 -10.89
CA LEU A 403 7.15 3.98 -11.46
C LEU A 403 8.37 4.76 -11.92
N PHE A 404 8.20 6.00 -12.40
CA PHE A 404 9.33 6.89 -12.69
C PHE A 404 10.11 7.27 -11.43
N ALA A 405 9.42 7.51 -10.31
CA ALA A 405 10.05 7.74 -9.02
C ALA A 405 10.84 6.50 -8.56
N VAL A 406 10.26 5.30 -8.70
CA VAL A 406 10.97 4.03 -8.44
C VAL A 406 12.23 3.93 -9.29
N ALA A 407 12.16 4.21 -10.61
CA ALA A 407 13.32 4.11 -11.50
C ALA A 407 14.49 4.98 -11.05
N LYS A 408 14.19 6.20 -10.59
CA LYS A 408 15.20 7.11 -10.05
C LYS A 408 15.79 6.63 -8.74
N ILE A 409 14.95 6.15 -7.81
CA ILE A 409 15.40 5.59 -6.54
C ILE A 409 16.28 4.36 -6.81
N SER A 410 15.83 3.43 -7.66
CA SER A 410 16.59 2.24 -8.09
C SER A 410 17.95 2.62 -8.64
N LYS A 411 18.04 3.59 -9.56
CA LYS A 411 19.32 4.00 -10.15
C LYS A 411 20.34 4.48 -9.11
N LYS A 412 19.86 5.10 -8.02
CA LYS A 412 20.72 5.66 -6.97
C LYS A 412 21.07 4.65 -5.87
N TYR A 413 20.13 3.76 -5.54
CA TYR A 413 20.21 2.93 -4.33
C TYR A 413 20.29 1.42 -4.58
N GLN A 414 19.82 0.91 -5.73
CA GLN A 414 19.73 -0.52 -5.99
C GLN A 414 21.03 -1.06 -6.63
N LYS A 415 22.06 -1.31 -5.81
CA LYS A 415 23.34 -1.90 -6.27
C LYS A 415 23.35 -3.43 -6.19
N SER A 416 22.44 -4.02 -5.40
CA SER A 416 22.34 -5.45 -5.15
C SER A 416 20.88 -5.92 -5.02
N SER A 417 20.68 -7.24 -4.93
CA SER A 417 19.37 -7.83 -4.58
C SER A 417 18.90 -7.43 -3.17
N VAL A 418 19.84 -7.28 -2.24
CA VAL A 418 19.58 -6.80 -0.88
C VAL A 418 19.08 -5.36 -0.90
N ASP A 419 19.72 -4.49 -1.69
CA ASP A 419 19.28 -3.10 -1.82
C ASP A 419 17.90 -2.97 -2.47
N ARG A 420 17.58 -3.88 -3.41
CA ARG A 420 16.24 -3.97 -3.99
C ARG A 420 15.20 -4.26 -2.91
N MET A 421 15.47 -5.20 -2.01
CA MET A 421 14.56 -5.52 -0.92
C MET A 421 14.39 -4.34 0.04
N LYS A 422 15.47 -3.69 0.44
CA LYS A 422 15.39 -2.47 1.27
C LYS A 422 14.59 -1.37 0.59
N MET A 423 14.79 -1.15 -0.72
CA MET A 423 14.01 -0.18 -1.49
C MET A 423 12.52 -0.53 -1.51
N ILE A 424 12.14 -1.80 -1.71
CA ILE A 424 10.74 -2.25 -1.64
C ILE A 424 10.15 -1.93 -0.27
N ARG A 425 10.90 -2.15 0.82
CA ARG A 425 10.48 -1.83 2.19
C ARG A 425 10.35 -0.32 2.44
N ILE A 426 11.17 0.52 1.80
CA ILE A 426 10.98 1.99 1.83
C ILE A 426 9.70 2.38 1.09
N LEU A 427 9.46 1.81 -0.10
CA LEU A 427 8.28 2.10 -0.92
C LEU A 427 6.98 1.62 -0.25
N SER A 428 7.02 0.51 0.49
CA SER A 428 5.84 -0.03 1.18
C SER A 428 5.34 0.88 2.31
N GLN A 429 6.19 1.73 2.88
CA GLN A 429 5.83 2.65 3.97
C GLN A 429 5.02 3.87 3.50
N GLU A 430 5.02 4.17 2.19
CA GLU A 430 4.38 5.37 1.64
C GLU A 430 3.21 5.01 0.70
N PRO A 431 2.12 5.78 0.65
CA PRO A 431 1.09 5.62 -0.36
C PRO A 431 1.67 5.74 -1.78
N LEU A 432 1.10 5.01 -2.73
CA LEU A 432 1.59 4.99 -4.13
C LEU A 432 1.67 6.39 -4.74
N GLY A 433 0.68 7.24 -4.44
CA GLY A 433 0.62 8.63 -4.91
C GLY A 433 1.76 9.49 -4.37
N GLU A 434 2.40 9.11 -3.26
CA GLU A 434 3.42 9.88 -2.54
C GLU A 434 4.86 9.46 -2.87
N TRP A 435 5.07 8.41 -3.66
CA TRP A 435 6.41 7.93 -4.02
C TRP A 435 7.28 8.96 -4.73
N HIS A 436 6.67 9.92 -5.44
CA HIS A 436 7.38 11.05 -6.03
C HIS A 436 7.91 12.06 -4.99
N ARG A 437 7.28 12.14 -3.81
CA ARG A 437 7.80 12.92 -2.68
C ARG A 437 8.92 12.16 -1.98
N LEU A 438 8.74 10.85 -1.83
CA LEU A 438 9.78 9.95 -1.33
C LEU A 438 11.06 10.03 -2.18
N GLU A 439 10.96 10.03 -3.52
CA GLU A 439 12.12 10.23 -4.41
C GLU A 439 12.88 11.54 -4.10
N LYS A 440 12.18 12.62 -3.78
CA LYS A 440 12.81 13.90 -3.38
C LYS A 440 13.45 13.86 -2.00
N ILE A 441 12.87 13.12 -1.06
CA ILE A 441 13.44 12.93 0.29
C ILE A 441 14.68 12.04 0.21
N MET A 442 14.67 11.05 -0.69
CA MET A 442 15.80 10.15 -0.92
C MET A 442 16.89 10.77 -1.81
N SER A 443 16.56 11.77 -2.64
CA SER A 443 17.55 12.54 -3.39
C SER A 443 18.49 13.30 -2.46
#